data_AF-A0AAV8X6R2-F1
#
_entry.id   AF-A0AAV8X6R2-F1
#
_cell.length_a   1.000
_cell.length_b   1.000
_cell.length_c   1.000
_cell.angle_alpha   90.00
_cell.angle_beta   90.00
_cell.angle_gamma   90.00
#
_symmetry.space_group_name_H-M   'P 1'
#
loop_
_entity.id
_entity.type
_entity.pdbx_description
1 polymer ?
#
loop_
_entity_poly.entity_id
_entity_poly.type
_entity_poly.pdbx_seq_one_letter_code
_entity_poly.pdbx_strand_id
1 'polypeptide(L)'
;MKNSATILLLTVLTITYADELSDCKCWDGYEAKKSQDGVHCSGILVFHAQPCNIPERPKCVCSGNVNGILSDAEGTWCAEYSEGKGQRKWACENKEDWDKFFKQYPNEKP
;
A
#
# COMPACT_ATOMS: atom_id res chain seq x y z
N MET A 1 -24.14 -46.52 32.31
CA MET A 1 -24.47 -45.10 32.04
C MET A 1 -23.29 -44.26 32.49
N LYS A 2 -22.38 -43.90 31.56
CA LYS A 2 -21.27 -42.98 31.83
C LYS A 2 -21.35 -41.88 30.79
N ASN A 3 -21.57 -40.67 31.31
CA ASN A 3 -22.14 -39.54 30.61
C ASN A 3 -21.13 -38.87 29.68
N SER A 4 -21.64 -38.51 28.51
CA SER A 4 -21.06 -37.70 27.47
C SER A 4 -20.58 -36.35 28.01
N ALA A 5 -19.27 -36.15 28.12
CA ALA A 5 -18.69 -34.85 28.51
C ALA A 5 -17.34 -34.58 27.84
N THR A 6 -17.14 -35.05 26.60
CA THR A 6 -15.86 -34.89 25.88
C THR A 6 -16.05 -34.43 24.43
N ILE A 7 -17.11 -33.66 24.16
CA ILE A 7 -17.37 -33.07 22.83
C ILE A 7 -17.77 -31.60 23.01
N LEU A 8 -16.92 -30.77 23.62
CA LEU A 8 -17.19 -29.33 23.68
C LEU A 8 -15.93 -28.44 23.68
N LEU A 9 -14.77 -28.99 23.31
CA LEU A 9 -13.49 -28.26 23.33
C LEU A 9 -12.85 -28.05 21.95
N LEU A 10 -13.53 -28.44 20.86
CA LEU A 10 -12.99 -28.38 19.50
C LEU A 10 -13.56 -27.24 18.63
N THR A 11 -14.56 -26.50 19.12
CA THR A 11 -15.22 -25.42 18.36
C THR A 11 -14.64 -24.03 18.59
N VAL A 12 -13.69 -23.85 19.52
CA VAL A 12 -13.16 -22.50 19.88
C VAL A 12 -11.94 -22.08 19.05
N LEU A 13 -11.29 -23.01 18.32
CA LEU A 13 -10.04 -22.74 17.60
C LEU A 13 -10.21 -22.19 16.17
N THR A 14 -11.42 -22.11 15.64
CA THR A 14 -11.64 -21.66 14.25
C THR A 14 -11.95 -20.17 14.11
N ILE A 15 -12.20 -19.45 15.21
CA ILE A 15 -12.70 -18.05 15.13
C ILE A 15 -11.55 -17.04 14.93
N THR A 16 -10.30 -17.38 15.28
CA THR A 16 -9.18 -16.42 15.20
C THR A 16 -8.59 -16.23 13.81
N TYR A 17 -8.99 -17.04 12.81
CA TYR A 17 -8.33 -17.03 11.49
C TYR A 17 -8.99 -16.12 10.46
N ALA A 18 -10.25 -15.72 10.67
CA ALA A 18 -10.99 -14.88 9.73
C ALA A 18 -10.76 -13.37 9.95
N ASP A 19 -10.19 -12.98 11.10
CA ASP A 19 -10.11 -11.58 11.54
C ASP A 19 -8.95 -10.80 10.91
N GLU A 20 -7.83 -11.48 10.62
CA GLU A 20 -6.60 -10.80 10.14
C GLU A 20 -6.75 -10.15 8.76
N LEU A 21 -7.63 -10.67 7.90
CA LEU A 21 -7.86 -10.09 6.57
C LEU A 21 -8.76 -8.84 6.64
N SER A 22 -9.73 -8.81 7.55
CA SER A 22 -10.66 -7.67 7.69
C SER A 22 -9.99 -6.41 8.24
N ASP A 23 -8.93 -6.56 9.03
CA ASP A 23 -8.18 -5.43 9.60
C ASP A 23 -7.16 -4.82 8.64
N CYS A 24 -6.91 -5.46 7.50
CA CYS A 24 -5.98 -4.98 6.49
C CYS A 24 -6.65 -4.00 5.52
N LYS A 25 -6.40 -2.70 5.69
CA LYS A 25 -6.86 -1.67 4.73
C LYS A 25 -5.81 -1.45 3.66
N CYS A 26 -6.23 -1.54 2.41
CA CYS A 26 -5.40 -1.37 1.23
C CYS A 26 -5.82 -0.13 0.44
N TRP A 27 -4.90 0.42 -0.34
CA TRP A 27 -5.20 1.49 -1.30
C TRP A 27 -6.07 0.97 -2.44
N ASP A 28 -6.69 1.89 -3.17
CA ASP A 28 -7.45 1.55 -4.37
C ASP A 28 -6.56 0.80 -5.38
N GLY A 29 -7.09 -0.29 -5.95
CA GLY A 29 -6.35 -1.16 -6.88
C GLY A 29 -5.47 -2.22 -6.20
N TYR A 30 -5.56 -2.36 -4.88
CA TYR A 30 -4.92 -3.42 -4.10
C TYR A 30 -5.96 -4.26 -3.35
N GLU A 31 -5.62 -5.51 -3.08
CA GLU A 31 -6.42 -6.43 -2.28
C GLU A 31 -5.60 -7.04 -1.14
N ALA A 32 -6.22 -7.26 0.02
CA ALA A 32 -5.57 -7.92 1.14
C ALA A 32 -5.33 -9.41 0.81
N LYS A 33 -4.08 -9.87 0.92
CA LYS A 33 -3.66 -11.26 0.72
C LYS A 33 -2.87 -11.77 1.90
N LYS A 34 -3.03 -13.06 2.18
CA LYS A 34 -2.24 -13.79 3.18
C LYS A 34 -1.12 -14.55 2.49
N SER A 35 0.13 -14.31 2.91
CA SER A 35 1.31 -15.10 2.55
C SER A 35 1.91 -15.77 3.79
N GLN A 36 3.07 -16.41 3.63
CA GLN A 36 3.85 -16.97 4.74
C GLN A 36 4.32 -15.89 5.72
N ASP A 37 4.51 -14.65 5.24
CA ASP A 37 4.99 -13.52 6.04
C ASP A 37 3.87 -12.72 6.73
N GLY A 38 2.61 -13.14 6.55
CA GLY A 38 1.44 -12.48 7.11
C GLY A 38 0.52 -11.86 6.06
N VAL A 39 -0.34 -10.93 6.50
CA VAL A 39 -1.29 -10.23 5.64
C VAL A 39 -0.67 -8.96 5.06
N HIS A 40 -0.82 -8.76 3.76
CA HIS A 40 -0.30 -7.61 3.03
C HIS A 40 -1.26 -7.20 1.90
N CYS A 41 -1.07 -6.01 1.34
CA CYS A 41 -1.83 -5.51 0.20
C CYS A 41 -1.10 -5.87 -1.11
N SER A 42 -1.77 -6.59 -2.00
CA SER A 42 -1.24 -7.00 -3.31
C SER A 42 -1.95 -6.26 -4.44
N GLY A 43 -1.19 -5.76 -5.40
CA GLY A 43 -1.74 -5.05 -6.56
C GLY A 43 -2.58 -5.97 -7.44
N ILE A 44 -3.78 -5.51 -7.83
CA ILE A 44 -4.71 -6.30 -8.65
C ILE A 44 -4.18 -6.43 -10.08
N LEU A 45 -3.63 -5.35 -10.63
CA LEU A 45 -3.13 -5.26 -12.01
C LEU A 45 -1.60 -5.13 -12.10
N VAL A 46 -0.93 -5.04 -10.95
CA VAL A 46 0.52 -4.81 -10.87
C VAL A 46 1.14 -5.83 -9.93
N PHE A 47 2.32 -6.34 -10.29
CA PHE A 47 3.09 -7.25 -9.44
C PHE A 47 3.83 -6.47 -8.36
N HIS A 48 3.06 -5.88 -7.44
CA HIS A 48 3.55 -5.09 -6.32
C HIS A 48 2.84 -5.51 -5.04
N ALA A 49 3.57 -5.55 -3.93
CA ALA A 49 3.04 -5.87 -2.61
C ALA A 49 3.51 -4.81 -1.61
N GLN A 50 2.63 -4.40 -0.71
CA GLN A 50 2.90 -3.39 0.30
C GLN A 50 2.25 -3.75 1.65
N PRO A 51 2.73 -3.20 2.77
CA PRO A 51 2.12 -3.44 4.08
C PRO A 51 0.65 -2.94 4.14
N CYS A 52 -0.14 -3.53 5.03
CA CYS A 52 -1.48 -3.04 5.34
C CYS A 52 -1.45 -1.69 6.06
N ASN A 53 -2.55 -0.93 5.97
CA ASN A 53 -2.81 0.24 6.81
C ASN A 53 -1.78 1.38 6.67
N ILE A 54 -1.04 1.42 5.56
CA ILE A 54 -0.15 2.53 5.25
C ILE A 54 -0.95 3.71 4.67
N PRO A 55 -0.57 4.96 5.00
CA PRO A 55 -1.28 6.14 4.51
C PRO A 55 -1.10 6.29 2.99
N GLU A 56 -2.20 6.51 2.28
CA GLU A 56 -2.16 6.67 0.82
C GLU A 56 -1.48 7.97 0.42
N ARG A 57 -0.40 7.85 -0.35
CA ARG A 57 0.38 9.01 -0.82
C ARG A 57 -0.39 9.74 -1.92
N PRO A 58 -0.30 11.09 -1.98
CA PRO A 58 -0.88 11.84 -3.08
C PRO A 58 -0.33 11.36 -4.43
N LYS A 59 -1.19 11.30 -5.46
CA LYS A 59 -0.73 11.05 -6.83
C LYS A 59 -0.02 12.30 -7.35
N CYS A 60 1.16 12.14 -7.94
CA CYS A 60 1.92 13.25 -8.51
C CYS A 60 1.16 13.85 -9.70
N VAL A 61 0.90 15.16 -9.65
CA VAL A 61 0.32 15.91 -10.77
C VAL A 61 1.44 16.50 -11.61
N CYS A 62 1.38 16.28 -12.91
CA CYS A 62 2.41 16.66 -13.85
C CYS A 62 1.78 17.21 -15.15
N SER A 63 2.30 18.31 -15.65
CA SER A 63 1.94 18.89 -16.95
C SER A 63 2.89 18.44 -18.07
N GLY A 64 2.37 18.39 -19.30
CA GLY A 64 3.12 17.99 -20.48
C GLY A 64 3.21 16.47 -20.71
N ASN A 65 4.16 16.04 -21.53
CA ASN A 65 4.33 14.64 -21.91
C ASN A 65 5.08 13.87 -20.82
N VAL A 66 4.35 13.42 -19.81
CA VAL A 66 4.90 12.64 -18.70
C VAL A 66 4.71 11.17 -18.97
N ASN A 67 5.76 10.38 -18.77
CA ASN A 67 5.70 8.92 -18.89
C ASN A 67 6.41 8.19 -17.76
N GLY A 68 6.83 8.92 -16.72
CA GLY A 68 7.39 8.33 -15.51
C GLY A 68 7.15 9.20 -14.29
N ILE A 69 6.95 8.54 -13.15
CA ILE A 69 7.05 9.15 -11.82
C ILE A 69 8.26 8.51 -11.13
N LEU A 70 9.14 9.35 -10.58
CA LEU A 70 10.34 8.91 -9.86
C LEU A 70 10.25 9.34 -8.41
N SER A 71 10.61 8.45 -7.50
CA SER A 71 10.75 8.77 -6.08
C SER A 71 12.18 8.44 -5.65
N ASP A 72 12.83 9.41 -5.01
CA ASP A 72 14.16 9.30 -4.41
C ASP A 72 14.15 9.91 -3.00
N ALA A 73 15.31 9.93 -2.33
CA ALA A 73 15.46 10.49 -0.99
C ALA A 73 15.17 12.00 -0.93
N GLU A 74 15.14 12.71 -2.06
CA GLU A 74 14.85 14.14 -2.10
C GLU A 74 13.37 14.44 -2.34
N GLY A 75 12.62 13.50 -2.90
CA GLY A 75 11.20 13.69 -3.15
C GLY A 75 10.61 12.79 -4.23
N THR A 76 9.41 13.17 -4.68
CA THR A 76 8.74 12.57 -5.83
C THR A 76 8.69 13.57 -6.98
N TRP A 77 8.95 13.08 -8.19
CA TRP A 77 9.25 13.87 -9.37
C TRP A 77 8.49 13.34 -10.59
N CYS A 78 8.05 14.26 -11.43
CA CYS A 78 7.61 13.99 -12.78
C CYS A 78 8.85 13.75 -13.66
N ALA A 79 8.77 12.74 -14.53
CA ALA A 79 9.84 12.41 -15.45
C ALA A 79 9.31 12.17 -16.86
N GLU A 80 10.10 12.63 -17.82
CA GLU A 80 9.89 12.41 -19.24
C GLU A 80 11.11 11.66 -19.79
N TYR A 81 10.84 10.47 -20.32
CA TYR A 81 11.83 9.60 -20.95
C TYR A 81 11.57 9.52 -22.45
N SER A 82 12.64 9.56 -23.23
CA SER A 82 12.59 9.25 -24.67
C SER A 82 13.70 8.26 -24.98
N GLU A 83 13.35 7.16 -25.65
CA GLU A 83 14.28 6.07 -25.99
C GLU A 83 15.06 5.54 -24.78
N GLY A 84 14.40 5.45 -23.62
CA GLY A 84 15.01 4.99 -22.37
C GLY A 84 15.97 6.00 -21.71
N LYS A 85 16.15 7.19 -22.27
CA LYS A 85 16.97 8.26 -21.69
C LYS A 85 16.08 9.32 -21.06
N GLY A 86 16.44 9.73 -19.83
CA GLY A 86 15.76 10.83 -19.14
C GLY A 86 15.98 12.14 -19.89
N GLN A 87 14.89 12.72 -20.38
CA GLN A 87 14.89 14.02 -21.06
C GLN A 87 14.67 15.14 -20.06
N ARG A 88 13.75 14.94 -19.10
CA ARG A 88 13.37 15.96 -18.14
C ARG A 88 12.92 15.34 -16.83
N LYS A 89 13.33 15.95 -15.71
CA LYS A 89 12.88 15.65 -14.34
C LYS A 89 12.47 16.96 -13.69
N TRP A 90 11.28 17.03 -13.10
CA TRP A 90 10.80 18.21 -12.37
C TRP A 90 9.86 17.82 -11.24
N ALA A 91 9.66 18.72 -10.28
CA ALA A 91 8.86 18.42 -9.09
C ALA A 91 7.39 18.20 -9.44
N CYS A 92 6.70 17.38 -8.65
CA CYS A 92 5.23 17.32 -8.70
C CYS A 92 4.62 18.71 -8.55
N GLU A 93 3.61 19.01 -9.35
CA GLU A 93 2.96 20.33 -9.38
C GLU A 93 2.01 20.53 -8.20
N ASN A 94 1.49 19.44 -7.63
CA ASN A 94 0.63 19.44 -6.44
C ASN A 94 1.42 19.45 -5.13
N LYS A 95 2.40 20.36 -4.99
CA LYS A 95 3.23 20.46 -3.77
C LYS A 95 2.42 20.62 -2.49
N GLU A 96 1.32 21.37 -2.53
CA GLU A 96 0.48 21.61 -1.35
C GLU A 96 -0.14 20.33 -0.78
N ASP A 97 -0.52 19.38 -1.64
CA ASP A 97 -1.05 18.08 -1.22
C ASP A 97 0.02 17.25 -0.52
N TRP A 98 1.25 17.27 -1.06
CA TRP A 98 2.39 16.59 -0.47
C TRP A 98 2.80 17.21 0.86
N ASP A 99 2.85 18.54 0.96
CA ASP A 99 3.16 19.23 2.20
C ASP A 99 2.12 18.93 3.28
N LYS A 100 0.83 18.91 2.91
CA LYS A 100 -0.26 18.50 3.81
C LYS A 100 -0.10 17.05 4.26
N PHE A 101 0.24 16.15 3.34
CA PHE A 101 0.47 14.75 3.64
C PHE A 101 1.63 14.57 4.62
N PHE A 102 2.80 15.16 4.37
CA PHE A 102 3.96 15.03 5.25
C PHE A 102 3.76 15.74 6.60
N LYS A 103 2.94 16.78 6.66
CA LYS A 103 2.53 17.38 7.93
C LYS A 103 1.68 16.42 8.77
N GLN A 104 0.81 15.64 8.12
CA GLN A 104 -0.02 14.63 8.78
C GLN A 104 0.76 13.35 9.11
N TYR A 105 1.72 12.97 8.27
CA TYR A 105 2.53 11.76 8.38
C TYR A 105 4.04 12.08 8.29
N PRO A 106 4.66 12.64 9.35
CA PRO A 106 6.05 13.08 9.30
C PRO A 106 7.07 11.96 9.02
N ASN A 107 6.74 10.71 9.41
CA ASN A 107 7.60 9.54 9.21
C ASN A 107 7.62 9.03 7.75
N GLU A 108 6.72 9.55 6.90
CA GLU A 108 6.65 9.17 5.48
C GLU A 108 7.53 10.06 4.58
N LYS A 109 8.14 11.10 5.16
CA LYS A 109 9.02 12.00 4.42
C LYS A 109 10.25 11.22 3.93
N PRO A 110 10.59 11.31 2.63
CA PRO A 110 11.79 10.67 2.08
C PRO A 110 13.08 11.21 2.68
#